data_AF-A0A848S225-F1
#
_entry.id   AF-A0A848S225-F1
#
_cell.length_a   1.000
_cell.length_b   1.000
_cell.length_c   1.000
_cell.angle_alpha   90.00
_cell.angle_beta   90.00
_cell.angle_gamma   90.00
#
_symmetry.space_group_name_H-M   'P 1'
#
loop_
_entity.id
_entity.type
_entity.pdbx_description
1 polymer ?
#
loop_
_entity_poly.entity_id
_entity_poly.type
_entity_poly.pdbx_seq_one_letter_code
_entity_poly.pdbx_strand_id
1 'polypeptide(L)' 'MINFNYETDFRLKSEEKISKWICNSIDSEDYKLEEINYVFCNDEYLHKLNVEFLKHDTLTDIISFDYSVGKKIQG' A
#
# COMPACT_ATOMS: atom_id res chain seq x y z
N MET A 1 -12.13 1.34 0.92
CA MET A 1 -11.69 2.56 0.20
C MET A 1 -10.21 2.43 -0.10
N ILE A 2 -9.77 2.79 -1.30
CA ILE A 2 -8.34 2.83 -1.64
C ILE A 2 -7.95 4.30 -1.78
N ASN A 3 -6.94 4.72 -1.02
CA ASN A 3 -6.40 6.07 -1.08
C ASN A 3 -4.96 6.03 -1.61
N PHE A 4 -4.65 6.95 -2.52
CA PHE A 4 -3.30 7.17 -3.01
C PHE A 4 -2.78 8.50 -2.47
N ASN A 5 -1.74 8.44 -1.64
CA ASN A 5 -1.07 9.58 -1.04
C ASN A 5 0.33 9.72 -1.64
N TYR A 6 0.81 10.95 -1.79
CA TYR A 6 2.05 11.25 -2.51
C TYR A 6 2.95 12.17 -1.70
N GLU A 7 4.12 11.65 -1.30
CA GLU A 7 5.19 12.42 -0.64
C GLU A 7 6.25 12.90 -1.64
N THR A 8 6.02 12.67 -2.94
CA THR A 8 6.91 13.06 -4.04
C THR A 8 6.10 13.70 -5.17
N ASP A 9 6.78 14.19 -6.22
CA ASP A 9 6.13 14.72 -7.43
C ASP A 9 5.53 13.63 -8.34
N PHE A 10 5.77 12.35 -8.04
CA PHE A 10 5.15 11.24 -8.76
C PHE A 10 3.62 11.30 -8.63
N ARG A 11 2.91 11.00 -9.72
CA ARG A 11 1.45 10.84 -9.71
C ARG A 11 1.08 9.57 -10.47
N LEU A 12 0.27 8.73 -9.83
CA LEU A 12 -0.21 7.51 -10.45
C LEU A 12 -1.19 7.88 -11.56
N LYS A 13 -0.93 7.39 -12.77
CA LYS A 13 -1.87 7.55 -13.87
C LYS A 13 -3.02 6.56 -13.71
N SER A 14 -4.24 7.00 -14.01
CA SER A 14 -5.42 6.13 -14.04
C SER A 14 -5.73 5.45 -12.70
N GLU A 15 -5.65 6.19 -11.58
CA GLU A 15 -5.98 5.72 -10.23
C GLU A 15 -7.28 4.92 -10.17
N GLU A 16 -8.35 5.39 -10.81
CA GLU A 16 -9.64 4.70 -10.84
C GLU A 16 -9.55 3.28 -11.43
N LYS A 17 -8.83 3.13 -12.54
CA LYS A 17 -8.64 1.82 -13.19
C LYS A 17 -7.86 0.87 -12.29
N ILE A 18 -6.82 1.38 -11.63
CA ILE A 18 -5.96 0.61 -10.74
C ILE A 18 -6.73 0.21 -9.48
N SER A 19 -7.43 1.15 -8.83
CA SER A 19 -8.31 0.86 -7.69
C SER A 19 -9.35 -0.19 -8.03
N LYS A 20 -9.99 -0.09 -9.20
CA LYS A 20 -10.96 -1.09 -9.64
C LYS A 20 -10.33 -2.46 -9.83
N TRP A 21 -9.13 -2.53 -10.42
CA TRP A 21 -8.40 -3.78 -10.56
C TRP A 21 -8.04 -4.39 -9.20
N ILE A 22 -7.55 -3.59 -8.26
CA ILE A 22 -7.23 -4.04 -6.89
C ILE A 22 -8.50 -4.56 -6.19
N CYS A 23 -9.61 -3.82 -6.24
CA CYS A 23 -10.88 -4.27 -5.66
C CYS A 23 -11.32 -5.63 -6.24
N ASN A 24 -11.27 -5.76 -7.57
CA ASN A 24 -11.63 -7.02 -8.22
C ASN A 24 -10.72 -8.19 -7.81
N SER A 25 -9.43 -7.94 -7.63
CA SER A 25 -8.47 -8.93 -7.14
C SER A 25 -8.75 -9.35 -5.69
N ILE A 26 -9.13 -8.42 -4.82
CA ILE A 26 -9.53 -8.72 -3.44
C ILE A 26 -10.80 -9.57 -3.44
N ASP A 27 -11.80 -9.17 -4.23
CA ASP A 27 -13.08 -9.89 -4.33
C ASP A 27 -12.89 -11.30 -4.91
N SER A 28 -11.98 -11.50 -5.89
CA SER A 28 -11.73 -12.81 -6.49
C SER A 28 -11.11 -13.83 -5.53
N GLU A 29 -10.51 -13.37 -4.43
CA GLU A 29 -9.93 -14.20 -3.39
C GLU A 29 -10.90 -14.46 -2.22
N ASP A 30 -12.18 -14.06 -2.37
CA ASP A 30 -13.22 -14.09 -1.32
C ASP A 30 -12.87 -13.24 -0.08
N TYR A 31 -12.21 -12.10 -0.28
CA TYR A 31 -11.96 -11.07 0.72
C TYR A 31 -12.83 -9.85 0.48
N LYS A 32 -12.89 -8.96 1.48
CA LYS A 32 -13.57 -7.67 1.40
C LYS A 32 -12.60 -6.53 1.66
N LEU A 33 -12.61 -5.53 0.79
CA LEU A 33 -11.89 -4.29 1.02
C LEU A 33 -12.60 -3.45 2.10
N GLU A 34 -11.88 -3.08 3.15
CA GLU A 34 -12.31 -2.02 4.09
C GLU A 34 -11.55 -0.73 3.81
N GLU A 35 -10.22 -0.72 3.98
CA GLU A 35 -9.39 0.45 3.71
C GLU A 35 -7.96 0.07 3.30
N ILE A 36 -7.41 0.67 2.25
CA ILE A 36 -5.99 0.53 1.90
C ILE A 36 -5.42 1.91 1.57
N ASN A 37 -4.31 2.27 2.21
CA ASN A 37 -3.58 3.49 1.98
C ASN A 37 -2.24 3.20 1.29
N TYR A 38 -2.11 3.64 0.05
CA TYR A 38 -0.82 3.64 -0.67
C TYR A 38 -0.14 4.98 -0.44
N VAL A 39 1.13 4.95 -0.02
CA VAL A 39 1.96 6.16 0.18
C VAL A 39 3.17 6.07 -0.76
N PHE A 40 3.17 6.86 -1.81
CA PHE A 40 4.29 6.95 -2.75
C PHE A 40 5.35 7.90 -2.18
N CYS A 41 6.51 7.34 -1.85
CA CYS A 41 7.61 8.04 -1.17
C CYS A 41 8.95 7.71 -1.83
N ASN A 42 10.03 8.33 -1.36
CA ASN A 42 11.38 8.11 -1.88
C ASN A 42 12.14 7.05 -1.05
N ASP A 43 13.32 6.65 -1.55
CA ASP A 43 14.16 5.63 -0.92
C ASP A 43 14.60 6.00 0.51
N GLU A 44 14.88 7.27 0.77
CA GLU A 44 15.26 7.75 2.11
C GLU A 44 14.13 7.55 3.13
N TYR A 45 12.89 7.84 2.72
CA TYR A 45 11.70 7.63 3.55
C TYR A 45 11.45 6.13 3.77
N LEU A 46 11.51 5.31 2.72
CA LEU A 46 11.35 3.85 2.83
C LEU A 46 12.42 3.22 3.71
N HIS A 47 13.69 3.59 3.55
CA HIS A 47 14.81 3.08 4.35
C HIS A 47 14.60 3.38 5.83
N LYS A 48 14.20 4.61 6.16
CA LYS A 48 13.88 5.01 7.53
C LYS A 48 12.80 4.11 8.12
N LEU A 49 11.69 3.89 7.41
CA LEU A 49 10.62 3.00 7.88
C LEU A 49 11.08 1.54 8.02
N ASN A 50 11.91 1.06 7.09
CA ASN A 50 12.43 -0.31 7.11
C ASN A 50 13.29 -0.56 8.35
N VAL A 51 14.11 0.43 8.74
CA VAL A 51 14.90 0.38 9.97
C VAL A 51 14.02 0.53 11.21
N GLU A 52 13.13 1.52 11.25
CA GLU A 52 12.32 1.85 12.43
C GLU A 52 11.30 0.77 12.79
N PHE A 53 10.58 0.23 11.80
CA PHE A 53 9.45 -0.68 12.03
C PHE A 53 9.80 -2.15 11.78
N LEU A 54 10.67 -2.44 10.82
CA LEU A 54 11.01 -3.81 10.43
C LEU A 54 12.41 -4.25 10.89
N LYS A 55 13.23 -3.33 11.41
CA LYS A 55 14.62 -3.56 11.85
C LYS A 55 15.52 -4.10 10.72
N HIS A 56 15.26 -3.69 9.49
CA HIS A 56 16.05 -4.03 8.32
C HIS A 56 16.81 -2.80 7.81
N ASP A 57 18.13 -2.88 7.81
CA ASP A 57 19.01 -1.83 7.29
C ASP A 57 19.38 -2.10 5.82
N THR A 58 18.34 -2.08 4.96
CA THR A 58 18.46 -2.29 3.52
C THR A 58 17.44 -1.45 2.77
N LEU A 59 17.74 -1.11 1.51
CA LEU A 59 16.76 -0.52 0.61
C LEU A 59 15.72 -1.57 0.15
N THR A 60 14.52 -1.11 -0.14
CA THR A 60 13.44 -1.94 -0.69
C THR A 60 12.51 -1.08 -1.54
N ASP A 61 11.81 -1.71 -2.50
CA ASP A 61 10.88 -1.02 -3.38
C ASP A 61 9.55 -0.73 -2.69
N ILE A 62 9.12 -1.60 -1.76
CA ILE A 62 7.78 -1.54 -1.14
C ILE A 62 7.86 -2.04 0.31
N ILE A 63 7.12 -1.36 1.19
CA ILE A 63 6.80 -1.82 2.54
C ILE A 63 5.28 -1.91 2.68
N SER A 64 4.78 -2.99 3.26
CA SER A 64 3.35 -3.17 3.56
C SER A 64 3.16 -3.40 5.06
N PHE A 65 2.19 -2.71 5.65
CA PHE A 65 1.74 -2.96 7.01
C PHE A 65 0.37 -3.62 6.95
N ASP A 66 0.30 -4.88 7.40
CA ASP A 66 -0.94 -5.64 7.37
C ASP A 66 -1.75 -5.39 8.66
N TYR A 67 -2.90 -4.73 8.51
CA TYR A 67 -3.87 -4.51 9.57
C TYR A 67 -5.16 -5.31 9.34
N SER A 68 -5.14 -6.27 8.41
CA SER A 68 -6.31 -7.06 8.05
C SER A 68 -6.88 -7.86 9.23
N VAL A 69 -8.20 -8.05 9.23
CA VAL A 69 -8.92 -8.83 10.25
C VAL A 69 -9.81 -9.87 9.59
N GLY A 70 -9.41 -11.13 9.67
CA GLY A 70 -10.12 -12.23 9.02
C GLY A 70 -10.11 -12.04 7.50
N LYS A 71 -11.30 -11.99 6.88
CA LYS A 71 -11.45 -11.77 5.43
C LYS A 71 -11.57 -10.29 5.03
N LYS A 72 -11.16 -9.36 5.91
CA LYS A 72 -11.25 -7.91 5.66
C LYS A 72 -9.86 -7.32 5.48
N ILE A 73 -9.56 -6.81 4.29
CA ILE A 73 -8.27 -6.20 3.97
C ILE A 73 -8.21 -4.76 4.49
N GLN A 74 -7.19 -4.49 5.30
CA GLN A 74 -6.88 -3.20 5.91
C GLN A 74 -5.37 -2.95 5.88
N GLY A 75 -4.93 -1.76 5.47
CA GLY A 75 -3.51 -1.46 5.24
C GLY A 75 -3.20 0.02 5.04
#